data_AF-A0A1F6ME07-F1
#
_entry.id   AF-A0A1F6ME07-F1
#
_cell.length_a   1.000
_cell.length_b   1.000
_cell.length_c   1.000
_cell.angle_alpha   90.00
_cell.angle_beta   90.00
_cell.angle_gamma   90.00
#
_symmetry.space_group_name_H-M   'P 1'
#
loop_
_entity.id
_entity.type
_entity.pdbx_description
1 polymer ?
#
loop_
_entity_poly.entity_id
_entity_poly.type
_entity_poly.pdbx_seq_one_letter_code
_entity_poly.pdbx_strand_id
1 'polypeptide(L)'
;MGIFDTLFGSPAGNYPQDEKSLSEVEIKKLVSRVHIRTLRQGEEGLVEQAIAARRHGDGKISLRQIYEALTQLKNQGKISVYDRKGLMKMFEEYFQ
;
A
#
# COMPACT_ATOMS: atom_id res chain seq x y z
N MET A 1 -9.23 -8.92 22.40
CA MET A 1 -8.32 -9.96 21.86
C MET A 1 -8.64 -10.13 20.39
N GLY A 2 -7.77 -9.97 19.42
CA GLY A 2 -6.36 -9.59 19.34
C GLY A 2 -5.99 -9.61 17.86
N ILE A 3 -5.10 -8.72 17.37
CA ILE A 3 -4.44 -8.82 16.05
C ILE A 3 -3.36 -7.72 15.91
N PHE A 4 -2.44 -7.55 16.86
CA PHE A 4 -1.26 -6.68 16.62
C PHE A 4 0.05 -7.24 17.16
N ASP A 5 0.08 -8.51 17.58
CA ASP A 5 1.31 -9.21 17.91
C ASP A 5 1.95 -9.82 16.67
N THR A 6 2.60 -8.96 15.89
CA THR A 6 3.77 -9.39 15.13
C THR A 6 4.90 -8.40 15.36
N LEU A 7 5.42 -8.44 16.58
CA LEU A 7 6.78 -8.04 16.97
C LEU A 7 7.83 -9.05 16.43
N PHE A 8 7.67 -9.48 15.17
CA PHE A 8 8.72 -10.21 14.44
C PHE A 8 9.27 -9.24 13.42
N GLY A 9 10.59 -8.95 13.51
CA GLY A 9 11.33 -8.01 12.68
C GLY A 9 10.82 -7.95 11.25
N SER A 10 9.85 -7.06 11.02
CA SER A 10 9.14 -6.97 9.76
C SER A 10 9.92 -5.99 8.89
N PRO A 11 10.07 -6.23 7.59
CA PRO A 11 10.65 -5.24 6.68
C PRO A 11 9.86 -3.90 6.71
N ALA A 12 8.65 -3.91 7.27
CA ALA A 12 7.86 -2.74 7.64
C ALA A 12 8.61 -1.73 8.53
N GLY A 13 9.55 -2.18 9.38
CA GLY A 13 10.37 -1.32 10.24
C GLY A 13 11.39 -0.47 9.49
N ASN A 14 11.66 -0.79 8.22
CA ASN A 14 12.54 0.01 7.36
C ASN A 14 11.81 1.18 6.70
N TYR A 15 10.47 1.23 6.80
CA TYR A 15 9.67 2.30 6.19
C TYR A 15 9.40 3.42 7.19
N PRO A 16 9.55 4.69 6.77
CA PRO A 16 9.25 5.81 7.63
C PRO A 16 7.76 5.82 8.00
N GLN A 17 7.50 6.18 9.26
CA GLN A 17 6.14 6.40 9.79
C GLN A 17 5.63 7.82 9.55
N ASP A 18 6.40 8.64 8.83
CA ASP A 18 5.98 9.99 8.47
C ASP A 18 4.71 9.94 7.61
N GLU A 19 3.66 10.58 8.10
CA GLU A 19 2.35 10.57 7.47
C GLU A 19 2.27 11.73 6.48
N LYS A 20 2.07 11.39 5.20
CA LYS A 20 1.87 12.38 4.15
C LYS A 20 0.43 12.39 3.69
N SER A 21 -0.04 13.56 3.30
CA SER A 21 -1.34 13.69 2.64
C SER A 21 -1.30 12.95 1.32
N LEU A 22 -2.23 12.03 1.12
CA LEU A 22 -2.38 11.29 -0.13
C LEU A 22 -3.86 11.24 -0.48
N SER A 23 -4.29 11.98 -1.51
CA SER A 23 -5.69 12.01 -1.93
C SER A 23 -6.09 10.72 -2.67
N GLU A 24 -7.39 10.41 -2.70
CA GLU A 24 -7.90 9.26 -3.47
C GLU A 24 -7.54 9.35 -4.97
N VAL A 25 -7.53 10.58 -5.50
CA VAL A 25 -7.14 10.84 -6.89
C VAL A 25 -5.68 10.46 -7.12
N GLU A 26 -4.80 10.73 -6.16
CA GLU A 26 -3.38 10.36 -6.23
C GLU A 26 -3.17 8.86 -6.06
N ILE A 27 -3.89 8.22 -5.14
CA ILE A 27 -3.89 6.75 -5.01
C ILE A 27 -4.24 6.12 -6.36
N LYS A 28 -5.35 6.54 -6.96
CA LYS A 28 -5.82 6.03 -8.26
C LYS A 28 -4.78 6.26 -9.37
N LYS A 29 -4.17 7.44 -9.42
CA LYS A 29 -3.09 7.74 -10.38
C LYS A 29 -1.85 6.85 -10.17
N LEU A 30 -1.46 6.57 -8.93
CA LEU A 30 -0.30 5.73 -8.63
C LEU A 30 -0.57 4.26 -8.94
N VAL A 31 -1.74 3.75 -8.57
CA VAL A 31 -2.15 2.36 -8.79
C VAL A 31 -2.35 2.08 -10.28
N SER A 32 -3.04 2.96 -11.01
CA SER A 32 -3.22 2.83 -12.47
C SER A 32 -1.92 2.89 -13.28
N ARG A 33 -0.84 3.48 -12.75
CA ARG A 33 0.48 3.41 -13.41
C ARG A 33 1.10 2.01 -13.33
N VAL A 34 0.72 1.21 -12.34
CA VAL A 34 1.20 -0.18 -12.19
C VAL A 34 0.46 -1.15 -13.13
N HIS A 35 -0.72 -0.75 -13.64
CA HIS A 35 -1.42 -1.42 -14.75
C HIS A 35 -0.51 -1.71 -15.93
N ILE A 36 0.44 -0.80 -16.19
CA ILE A 36 1.32 -0.84 -17.36
C ILE A 36 2.30 -2.03 -17.29
N ARG A 37 2.48 -2.66 -16.12
CA ARG A 37 3.43 -3.76 -15.95
C ARG A 37 2.84 -5.10 -15.51
N THR A 38 1.92 -5.15 -14.53
CA THR A 38 1.55 -6.45 -13.92
C THR A 38 0.16 -6.53 -13.26
N LEU A 39 -0.48 -5.42 -12.88
CA LEU A 39 -1.78 -5.42 -12.19
C LEU A 39 -2.97 -5.54 -13.14
N ARG A 40 -3.91 -6.45 -12.87
CA ARG A 40 -5.20 -6.53 -13.60
C ARG A 40 -6.16 -5.46 -13.09
N GLN A 41 -7.07 -4.99 -13.95
CA GLN A 41 -8.05 -3.94 -13.62
C GLN A 41 -8.89 -4.24 -12.35
N GLY A 42 -9.17 -5.52 -12.06
CA GLY A 42 -9.88 -5.91 -10.83
C GLY A 42 -9.03 -5.87 -9.55
N GLU A 43 -7.70 -5.93 -9.67
CA GLU A 43 -6.76 -5.85 -8.55
C GLU A 43 -6.52 -4.40 -8.13
N GLU A 44 -6.65 -3.44 -9.06
CA GLU A 44 -6.51 -2.01 -8.78
C GLU A 44 -7.52 -1.51 -7.77
N GLY A 45 -8.80 -1.83 -7.97
CA GLY A 45 -9.85 -1.41 -7.04
C GLY A 45 -9.65 -1.98 -5.63
N LEU A 46 -9.07 -3.17 -5.50
CA LEU A 46 -8.75 -3.76 -4.21
C LEU A 46 -7.58 -3.04 -3.53
N VAL A 47 -6.56 -2.66 -4.30
CA VAL A 47 -5.42 -1.88 -3.79
C VAL A 47 -5.87 -0.48 -3.39
N GLU A 48 -6.65 0.20 -4.24
CA GLU A 48 -7.20 1.52 -3.96
C GLU A 48 -8.04 1.51 -2.68
N GLN A 49 -8.96 0.55 -2.53
CA GLN A 49 -9.77 0.40 -1.32
C GLN A 49 -8.92 0.07 -0.09
N ALA A 50 -7.93 -0.82 -0.20
CA ALA A 50 -7.09 -1.18 0.94
C ALA A 50 -6.27 0.02 1.45
N ILE A 51 -5.75 0.85 0.54
CA ILE A 51 -5.00 2.06 0.87
C ILE A 51 -5.94 3.13 1.41
N ALA A 52 -7.11 3.33 0.78
CA ALA A 52 -8.11 4.30 1.24
C ALA A 52 -8.64 3.93 2.64
N ALA A 53 -8.88 2.64 2.92
CA ALA A 53 -9.32 2.17 4.24
C ALA A 53 -8.23 2.30 5.32
N ARG A 54 -6.96 2.34 4.93
CA ARG A 54 -5.82 2.57 5.82
C ARG A 54 -5.51 4.04 6.05
N ARG A 55 -6.04 4.95 5.22
CA ARG A 55 -5.99 6.39 5.53
C ARG A 55 -6.82 6.63 6.78
N HIS A 56 -6.20 7.26 7.76
CA HIS A 56 -6.95 7.80 8.88
C HIS A 56 -7.91 8.88 8.32
N GLY A 57 -8.99 9.21 9.04
CA GLY A 57 -10.04 10.12 8.55
C GLY A 57 -9.55 11.54 8.16
N ASP A 58 -8.29 11.86 8.41
CA ASP A 58 -7.57 13.05 8.00
C ASP A 58 -6.99 12.97 6.57
N GLY A 59 -7.11 11.81 5.93
CA GLY A 59 -6.65 11.56 4.57
C GLY A 59 -5.15 11.36 4.44
N LYS A 60 -4.44 11.12 5.54
CA LYS A 60 -3.00 10.87 5.54
C LYS A 60 -2.68 9.39 5.65
N ILE A 61 -1.49 9.03 5.17
CA ILE A 61 -0.96 7.68 5.26
C ILE A 61 0.56 7.70 5.24
N SER A 62 1.18 6.74 5.91
CA SER A 62 2.62 6.51 5.91
C SER A 62 3.01 5.37 4.96
N LEU A 63 4.27 5.36 4.52
CA LEU A 63 4.82 4.25 3.72
C LEU A 63 4.71 2.91 4.46
N ARG A 64 4.86 2.91 5.79
CA ARG A 64 4.66 1.70 6.59
C ARG A 64 3.22 1.17 6.49
N GLN A 65 2.21 2.02 6.62
CA GLN A 65 0.81 1.61 6.50
C GLN A 65 0.49 1.09 5.09
N ILE A 66 1.05 1.72 4.04
CA ILE A 66 0.95 1.24 2.66
C ILE A 66 1.57 -0.15 2.54
N TYR A 67 2.80 -0.34 3.03
CA TYR A 67 3.48 -1.63 3.00
C TYR A 67 2.68 -2.74 3.68
N GLU A 68 2.10 -2.45 4.84
CA GLU A 68 1.25 -3.38 5.57
C GLU A 68 -0.02 -3.73 4.77
N ALA A 69 -0.69 -2.74 4.17
CA ALA A 69 -1.87 -2.95 3.33
C ALA A 69 -1.57 -3.86 2.13
N LEU A 70 -0.49 -3.56 1.41
CA LEU A 70 -0.07 -4.34 0.24
C LEU A 70 0.39 -5.74 0.64
N THR A 71 1.05 -5.89 1.79
CA THR A 71 1.46 -7.19 2.32
C THR A 71 0.25 -8.05 2.70
N GLN A 72 -0.80 -7.45 3.26
CA GLN A 72 -2.07 -8.13 3.54
C GLN A 72 -2.73 -8.63 2.23
N LEU A 73 -2.84 -7.77 1.21
CA LEU A 73 -3.38 -8.16 -0.10
C LEU A 73 -2.58 -9.29 -0.74
N LYS A 74 -1.25 -9.23 -0.67
CA LYS A 74 -0.37 -10.29 -1.17
C LYS A 74 -0.55 -11.60 -0.39
N ASN A 75 -0.71 -11.54 0.92
CA ASN A 75 -0.96 -12.74 1.75
C ASN A 75 -2.34 -13.35 1.50
N GLN A 76 -3.32 -12.55 1.09
CA GLN A 76 -4.65 -13.00 0.66
C GLN A 76 -4.68 -13.50 -0.79
N GLY A 77 -3.55 -13.49 -1.51
CA GLY A 77 -3.47 -13.87 -2.92
C GLY A 77 -4.20 -12.91 -3.87
N LYS A 78 -4.46 -11.66 -3.44
CA LYS A 78 -5.14 -10.63 -4.25
C LYS A 78 -4.20 -9.89 -5.20
N ILE A 79 -2.91 -9.86 -4.87
CA ILE A 79 -1.85 -9.29 -5.71
C ILE A 79 -0.62 -10.19 -5.64
N SER A 80 0.25 -10.14 -6.66
CA SER A 80 1.50 -10.90 -6.66
C SER A 80 2.58 -10.22 -5.80
N VAL A 81 3.67 -10.95 -5.54
CA VAL A 81 4.87 -10.39 -4.87
C VAL A 81 5.50 -9.27 -5.72
N TYR A 82 5.40 -9.36 -7.04
CA TYR A 82 5.93 -8.36 -7.97
C TYR A 82 5.09 -7.08 -7.94
N ASP A 83 3.76 -7.22 -7.92
CA ASP A 83 2.83 -6.10 -7.76
C ASP A 83 3.09 -5.33 -6.48
N ARG A 84 3.22 -6.05 -5.37
CA ARG A 84 3.54 -5.46 -4.06
C ARG A 84 4.84 -4.65 -4.11
N LYS A 85 5.89 -5.21 -4.71
CA LYS A 85 7.19 -4.53 -4.83
C LYS A 85 7.12 -3.31 -5.76
N GLY A 86 6.41 -3.43 -6.88
CA GLY A 86 6.21 -2.36 -7.85
C GLY A 86 5.43 -1.19 -7.26
N LEU A 87 4.30 -1.48 -6.61
CA LEU A 87 3.49 -0.49 -5.90
C LEU A 87 4.31 0.20 -4.81
N MET A 88 5.03 -0.56 -3.99
CA MET A 88 5.82 0.03 -2.90
C MET A 88 6.87 1.01 -3.43
N LYS A 89 7.58 0.66 -4.51
CA LYS A 89 8.55 1.56 -5.14
C LYS A 89 7.91 2.85 -5.66
N MET A 90 6.73 2.76 -6.26
CA MET A 90 5.99 3.94 -6.75
C MET A 90 5.57 4.87 -5.60
N PHE A 91 5.14 4.30 -4.47
CA PHE A 91 4.82 5.09 -3.28
C PHE A 91 6.07 5.68 -2.65
N GLU A 92 7.19 4.94 -2.58
CA GLU A 92 8.48 5.47 -2.12
C GLU A 92 8.91 6.68 -2.97
N GLU A 93 8.85 6.57 -4.30
CA GLU A 93 9.18 7.66 -5.24
C GLU A 93 8.26 8.88 -5.09
N TYR A 94 6.96 8.67 -4.80
CA TYR A 94 6.01 9.77 -4.57
C TYR A 94 6.21 10.45 -3.20
N PHE A 95 6.71 9.71 -2.20
CA PHE A 95 6.96 10.21 -0.85
C PHE A 95 8.37 10.82 -0.69
N GLN A 96 9.21 10.84 -1.72
CA GLN A 96 10.45 11.63 -1.71
C GLN A 96 10.18 13.09 -2.05
#